data_AF-A0A8S2T2G3-F1
#
_entry.id   AF-A0A8S2T2G3-F1
#
_cell.length_a   1.000
_cell.length_b   1.000
_cell.length_c   1.000
_cell.angle_alpha   90.00
_cell.angle_beta   90.00
_cell.angle_gamma   90.00
#
_symmetry.space_group_name_H-M   'P 1'
#
loop_
_entity.id
_entity.type
_entity.pdbx_description
1 polymer ?
#
loop_
_entity_poly.entity_id
_entity_poly.type
_entity_poly.pdbx_seq_one_letter_code
_entity_poly.pdbx_strand_id
1 'polypeptide(L)' 'MYEHFRPDNSTYHVVEYNETDGSVIRKYTAQGYADWSTWSRGQAWAVHGFTIAYRYTKYQPFLDKAIGAANYFLSHLP' A
#
# COMPACT_ATOMS: atom_id res chain seq x y z
N MET A 1 -4.53 5.16 -6.39
CA MET A 1 -3.98 3.96 -5.73
C MET A 1 -4.76 3.62 -4.44
N TYR A 2 -6.10 3.73 -4.46
CA TYR A 2 -6.93 3.39 -3.30
C TYR A 2 -6.95 1.89 -3.04
N GLU A 3 -6.96 1.09 -4.10
CA GLU A 3 -7.17 -0.37 -4.01
C GLU A 3 -6.09 -1.13 -3.24
N HIS A 4 -4.86 -0.62 -3.23
CA HIS A 4 -3.71 -1.25 -2.55
C HIS A 4 -3.76 -1.06 -1.03
N PHE A 5 -4.46 -0.03 -0.53
CA PHE A 5 -4.58 0.21 0.91
C PHE A 5 -5.85 -0.42 1.46
N ARG A 6 -5.72 -1.04 2.62
CA ARG A 6 -6.85 -1.42 3.47
C ARG A 6 -7.23 -0.25 4.40
N PRO A 7 -8.42 -0.29 5.03
CA PRO A 7 -8.86 0.78 5.94
C PRO A 7 -7.92 1.03 7.13
N ASP A 8 -7.17 0.01 7.56
CA ASP A 8 -6.20 0.09 8.68
C ASP A 8 -4.80 0.59 8.25
N ASN A 9 -4.65 1.05 7.00
CA ASN A 9 -3.39 1.46 6.37
C ASN A 9 -2.37 0.33 6.12
N SER A 10 -2.75 -0.93 6.28
CA SER A 10 -1.99 -2.04 5.71
C SER A 10 -2.15 -2.12 4.19
N THR A 11 -1.26 -2.84 3.51
CA THR A 11 -1.29 -2.95 2.05
C THR A 11 -1.48 -4.38 1.54
N TYR A 12 -2.19 -4.49 0.41
CA TYR A 12 -2.06 -5.62 -0.50
C TYR A 12 -0.77 -5.51 -1.28
N HIS A 13 -0.16 -6.64 -1.63
CA HIS A 13 1.06 -6.67 -2.43
C HIS A 13 0.76 -6.40 -3.91
N VAL A 14 -0.24 -7.07 -4.48
CA VAL A 14 -0.61 -6.94 -5.89
C VAL A 14 -2.10 -6.69 -6.02
N VAL A 15 -2.49 -5.78 -6.91
CA VAL A 15 -3.86 -5.60 -7.38
C VAL A 15 -3.88 -5.88 -8.88
N GLU A 16 -4.70 -6.84 -9.29
CA GLU A 16 -4.93 -7.19 -10.69
C GLU A 16 -6.16 -6.44 -11.21
N TYR A 17 -6.00 -5.78 -12.34
CA TYR A 17 -7.04 -4.99 -12.99
C TYR A 17 -7.44 -5.63 -14.31
N ASN A 18 -8.72 -5.55 -14.64
CA ASN A 18 -9.23 -5.88 -15.95
C ASN A 18 -8.72 -4.85 -16.97
N GLU A 19 -8.08 -5.32 -18.03
CA GLU A 19 -7.47 -4.47 -19.06
C GLU A 19 -8.47 -3.66 -19.88
N THR A 20 -9.73 -4.08 -19.93
CA THR A 20 -10.77 -3.45 -20.74
C THR A 20 -11.46 -2.30 -20.01
N ASP A 21 -11.80 -2.49 -18.73
CA ASP A 21 -12.61 -1.54 -17.96
C ASP A 21 -11.94 -0.98 -16.70
N GLY A 22 -10.76 -1.48 -16.34
CA GLY A 22 -10.02 -1.06 -15.15
C GLY A 22 -10.64 -1.52 -13.82
N SER A 23 -11.62 -2.43 -13.85
CA SER A 23 -12.18 -3.03 -12.64
C SER A 23 -11.15 -3.92 -11.93
N VAL A 24 -11.25 -4.03 -10.60
CA VAL A 24 -10.36 -4.91 -9.84
C VAL A 24 -10.84 -6.36 -9.98
N ILE A 25 -9.97 -7.23 -10.51
CA ILE A 25 -10.23 -8.67 -10.59
C ILE A 25 -9.93 -9.34 -9.26
N ARG A 26 -8.76 -9.08 -8.69
CA ARG A 26 -8.34 -9.63 -7.39
C ARG A 26 -7.22 -8.84 -6.74
N LYS A 27 -7.06 -9.05 -5.44
CA LYS A 27 -5.98 -8.52 -4.61
C LYS A 27 -5.28 -9.69 -3.94
N TYR A 28 -3.97 -9.81 -4.12
CA TYR A 28 -3.25 -11.02 -3.72
C TYR A 28 -1.77 -10.73 -3.43
N THR A 29 -1.02 -11.78 -3.11
CA THR A 29 0.42 -11.69 -2.94
C THR A 29 1.19 -12.77 -3.69
N ALA A 30 2.35 -12.39 -4.25
CA ALA A 30 3.32 -13.33 -4.81
C ALA A 30 4.48 -13.67 -3.85
N GLN A 31 4.56 -13.01 -2.69
CA GLN A 31 5.74 -13.06 -1.81
C GLN A 31 5.44 -12.96 -0.31
N GLY A 32 4.25 -12.46 0.05
CA GLY A 32 3.76 -12.42 1.42
C GLY A 32 3.20 -13.78 1.85
N TYR A 33 2.89 -13.90 3.14
CA TYR A 33 2.38 -15.14 3.72
C TYR A 33 1.03 -15.58 3.13
N ALA A 34 0.10 -14.64 2.97
CA ALA A 34 -1.24 -14.87 2.42
C ALA A 34 -1.80 -13.59 1.78
N ASP A 35 -2.83 -13.71 0.95
CA ASP A 35 -3.45 -12.56 0.24
C ASP A 35 -4.02 -11.50 1.20
N TRP A 36 -4.51 -11.92 2.36
CA TRP A 36 -4.98 -11.04 3.42
C TRP A 36 -3.86 -10.50 4.32
N SER A 37 -2.65 -11.07 4.24
CA SER A 37 -1.50 -10.63 5.05
C SER A 37 -0.93 -9.29 4.55
N THR A 38 -0.09 -8.68 5.39
CA THR A 38 0.68 -7.49 5.04
C THR A 38 2.14 -7.87 4.88
N TRP A 39 2.62 -7.90 3.64
CA TRP A 39 4.01 -8.19 3.38
C TRP A 39 4.90 -7.00 3.77
N SER A 40 5.81 -7.20 4.72
CA SER A 40 6.58 -6.12 5.36
C SER A 40 7.34 -5.25 4.35
N ARG A 41 7.98 -5.85 3.34
CA ARG A 41 8.67 -5.08 2.30
C ARG A 41 7.70 -4.29 1.40
N GLY A 42 6.52 -4.84 1.11
CA GLY A 42 5.47 -4.12 0.40
C GLY A 42 4.93 -2.93 1.19
N GLN A 43 4.77 -3.08 2.50
CA GLN A 43 4.43 -1.96 3.40
C GLN A 43 5.52 -0.87 3.38
N ALA A 44 6.80 -1.27 3.41
CA ALA A 44 7.92 -0.33 3.32
C ALA A 44 7.94 0.44 1.98
N TRP A 45 7.56 -0.19 0.87
CA TRP A 45 7.39 0.48 -0.43
C TRP A 45 6.33 1.58 -0.37
N ALA A 46 5.22 1.35 0.32
CA ALA A 46 4.22 2.38 0.53
C ALA A 46 4.78 3.56 1.34
N VAL A 47 5.47 3.29 2.46
CA VAL A 47 6.10 4.36 3.27
C VAL A 47 7.03 5.21 2.42
N HIS A 48 7.98 4.58 1.71
CA HIS A 48 8.97 5.31 0.94
C HIS A 48 8.36 5.98 -0.31
N GLY A 49 7.58 5.24 -1.09
CA GLY A 49 7.03 5.72 -2.36
C GLY A 49 6.11 6.94 -2.18
N PHE A 50 5.22 6.90 -1.19
CA PHE A 50 4.34 8.03 -0.91
C PHE A 50 5.08 9.23 -0.31
N THR A 51 6.12 8.99 0.50
CA THR A 51 7.00 10.08 0.98
C THR A 51 7.69 10.79 -0.17
N ILE A 52 8.23 10.02 -1.13
CA ILE A 52 8.88 10.57 -2.32
C ILE A 52 7.86 11.31 -3.20
N ALA A 53 6.68 10.72 -3.45
CA ALA A 53 5.62 11.36 -4.22
C ALA A 53 5.20 12.70 -3.60
N TYR A 54 5.00 12.76 -2.28
CA TYR A 54 4.72 14.02 -1.57
C TYR A 54 5.86 15.03 -1.70
N ARG A 55 7.12 14.58 -1.59
CA ARG A 55 8.28 15.47 -1.70
C ARG A 55 8.26 16.29 -2.99
N TYR A 56 7.93 15.65 -4.11
CA TYR A 56 7.92 16.27 -5.43
C TYR A 56 6.62 16.99 -5.79
N THR A 57 5.47 16.49 -5.32
CA THR A 57 4.15 17.03 -5.72
C THR A 57 3.54 17.98 -4.70
N LYS A 58 3.98 17.91 -3.44
CA LYS A 58 3.33 18.56 -2.29
C LYS A 58 1.85 18.22 -2.12
N TYR A 59 1.39 17.14 -2.74
CA TYR A 59 0.00 16.72 -2.64
C TYR A 59 -0.25 16.02 -1.30
N GLN A 60 -0.96 16.71 -0.39
CA GLN A 60 -1.15 16.30 0.99
C GLN A 60 -1.63 14.85 1.17
N PRO A 61 -2.56 14.30 0.36
CA PRO A 61 -2.99 12.91 0.50
C PRO A 61 -1.87 11.87 0.35
N PHE A 62 -0.76 12.20 -0.32
CA PHE A 62 0.41 11.32 -0.33
C PHE A 62 1.14 11.32 1.00
N LEU A 63 1.28 12.48 1.66
CA LEU A 63 1.85 12.54 3.00
C LEU A 63 0.99 11.75 3.99
N ASP A 64 -0.33 11.92 3.92
CA ASP A 64 -1.27 11.21 4.81
C ASP A 64 -1.14 9.69 4.66
N LYS A 65 -1.00 9.21 3.41
CA LYS A 65 -0.77 7.78 3.14
C LYS A 65 0.60 7.28 3.61
N ALA A 66 1.65 8.08 3.45
CA ALA A 66 2.97 7.74 3.96
C ALA A 66 2.96 7.60 5.49
N ILE A 67 2.32 8.55 6.20
CA ILE A 67 2.18 8.54 7.65
C ILE A 67 1.35 7.34 8.11
N GLY A 68 0.19 7.09 7.48
CA GLY A 68 -0.65 5.94 7.81
C GLY A 68 0.08 4.61 7.63
N ALA A 69 0.79 4.45 6.51
CA ALA A 69 1.57 3.25 6.25
C ALA A 69 2.70 3.04 7.27
N ALA A 70 3.37 4.12 7.66
CA ALA A 70 4.45 4.10 8.64
C ALA A 70 3.94 3.76 10.04
N ASN A 71 2.81 4.35 10.45
CA ASN A 71 2.19 4.05 11.74
C ASN A 71 1.81 2.57 11.85
N TYR A 72 1.21 2.00 10.80
CA TYR A 72 0.92 0.56 10.76
C TYR A 72 2.20 -0.28 10.85
N PHE A 73 3.25 0.09 10.11
CA PHE A 73 4.52 -0.65 10.12
C PHE A 73 5.16 -0.65 11.51
N LEU A 74 5.22 0.52 12.17
CA LEU A 74 5.81 0.69 13.49
C LEU A 74 5.05 -0.05 14.59
N SER A 75 3.72 -0.17 14.48
CA SER A 75 2.90 -0.88 15.46
C SER A 75 2.96 -2.42 15.34
N HIS A 76 3.60 -2.94 14.29
CA HIS A 76 3.74 -4.38 14.03
C HIS A 76 5.21 -4.84 13.98
N LEU A 77 6.11 -4.07 14.60
CA LEU A 77 7.47 -4.51 14.87
C LEU A 77 7.49 -5.51 16.04
N PRO A 78 8.41 -6.49 16.03
CA PRO A 78 8.55 -7.49 17.10
C PRO A 78 9.08 -6.90 18.41
#